data_AF-A0A1X7VVZ0-F1
#
_entry.id   AF-A0A1X7VVZ0-F1
#
_cell.length_a   1.000
_cell.length_b   1.000
_cell.length_c   1.000
_cell.angle_alpha   90.00
_cell.angle_beta   90.00
_cell.angle_gamma   90.00
#
_symmetry.space_group_name_H-M   'P 1'
#
loop_
_entity.id
_entity.type
_entity.pdbx_description
1 polymer ?
#
loop_
_entity_poly.entity_id
_entity_poly.type
_entity_poly.pdbx_seq_one_letter_code
_entity_poly.pdbx_strand_id
1 'polypeptide(L)'
;MDELVFGRSTIAIFQNMGLSYNNDATKSTQPTGEAPKSFEGCPFDLHSLKEEVITNPGIKAKVKPILLSFNGLPDSGKTAAVDYVRKTYTTEGVAIKDVRSEIAEEAAEGIHYYQFIAASSSVTKNLIINEFTKKSCFAPSILSAFNERFLSQGKVPHLNIDEIYDTSVFDQPDLDEHIHFIYQFLSRQDFIGKSKKAEQLSDQERRDTENLIKALPEGIAVVNVWDVTINKIVRHFLAALQGHLYNQHTWLFLDLEDDIESLTMPPEEGGLMSWRPHLHYLLRQCMISKDNEKERRGVCTIIGKHNGMQNGNLQMKVQALESKVRPLAKHIGIATLLEDKIKTINLKSHNSTHTLCQNFERVINETPYEEIPVVWVFLRSLFYRFDWKIIARDDLKAMAEKCGMDDESLKGFCKFYTSFGSIFDLSLVDPDYQFVIVKPVQFLRKLNDLLQNDKFRQTGIVSESACRDMFDGHMTAFMDALVSLNLAARVIKSNLELEPNELTENDIFYYIPTLRKMNKEQLNPKSIHVLTSIDTPHIFKQATFTKHFLRLRPQAKLVPSKYRNQTIINDTATGTIITLTSFSPATNLHLDKPSEEVCSCIVQVYNDITKKSQKGM
;
A
#
# COMPACT_ATOMS: atom_id res chain seq x y z
N MET A 1 -13.13 -26.45 38.04
CA MET A 1 -14.36 -25.66 37.92
C MET A 1 -13.93 -24.25 37.57
N ASP A 2 -13.57 -24.05 36.30
CA ASP A 2 -13.16 -22.76 35.75
C ASP A 2 -13.85 -22.65 34.39
N GLU A 3 -15.04 -22.05 34.39
CA GLU A 3 -15.73 -21.68 33.15
C GLU A 3 -15.15 -20.38 32.63
N LEU A 4 -14.42 -20.52 31.53
CA LEU A 4 -13.89 -19.47 30.67
C LEU A 4 -15.02 -18.57 30.14
N VAL A 5 -15.13 -17.36 30.71
CA VAL A 5 -15.98 -16.27 30.23
C VAL A 5 -15.38 -15.69 28.93
N PHE A 6 -15.55 -16.41 27.81
CA PHE A 6 -15.31 -15.92 26.45
C PHE A 6 -16.66 -15.62 25.79
N GLY A 7 -17.18 -14.40 25.93
CA GLY A 7 -18.51 -14.09 25.37
C GLY A 7 -18.91 -12.62 25.24
N ARG A 8 -18.02 -11.64 25.43
CA ARG A 8 -18.39 -10.20 25.42
C ARG A 8 -17.68 -9.30 24.40
N SER A 9 -16.76 -9.82 23.59
CA SER A 9 -15.91 -9.01 22.71
C SER A 9 -16.37 -8.93 21.24
N THR A 10 -17.20 -9.85 20.74
CA THR A 10 -17.68 -9.83 19.33
C THR A 10 -18.94 -8.99 19.15
N ILE A 11 -19.80 -8.98 20.17
CA ILE A 11 -20.98 -8.11 20.23
C ILE A 11 -20.56 -6.62 20.15
N ALA A 12 -19.35 -6.28 20.63
CA ALA A 12 -18.80 -4.93 20.56
C ALA A 12 -18.56 -4.43 19.13
N ILE A 13 -18.35 -5.27 18.11
CA ILE A 13 -18.15 -4.75 16.74
C ILE A 13 -19.48 -4.23 16.18
N PHE A 14 -20.59 -4.94 16.39
CA PHE A 14 -21.93 -4.49 15.95
C PHE A 14 -22.57 -3.48 16.91
N GLN A 15 -22.37 -3.62 18.23
CA GLN A 15 -22.80 -2.62 19.22
C GLN A 15 -22.00 -1.31 19.13
N ASN A 16 -20.69 -1.33 18.86
CA ASN A 16 -19.92 -0.11 18.56
C ASN A 16 -20.15 0.39 17.13
N MET A 17 -20.71 -0.44 16.24
CA MET A 17 -21.38 0.01 15.01
C MET A 17 -22.79 0.61 15.25
N GLY A 18 -23.13 0.97 16.50
CA GLY A 18 -24.36 1.69 16.82
C GLY A 18 -25.64 0.87 16.63
N LEU A 19 -25.54 -0.46 16.52
CA LEU A 19 -26.69 -1.35 16.33
C LEU A 19 -27.27 -1.87 17.66
N SER A 20 -26.96 -1.24 18.79
CA SER A 20 -27.73 -1.47 20.02
C SER A 20 -29.04 -0.70 19.94
N TYR A 21 -30.15 -1.41 19.82
CA TYR A 21 -31.49 -0.85 19.86
C TYR A 21 -31.74 -0.20 21.23
N ASN A 22 -32.02 1.10 21.26
CA ASN A 22 -32.73 1.73 22.36
C ASN A 22 -34.22 1.47 22.12
N ASN A 23 -34.89 0.79 23.06
CA ASN A 23 -36.31 0.43 22.98
C ASN A 23 -37.28 1.64 23.03
N ASP A 24 -36.80 2.89 23.02
CA ASP A 24 -37.61 4.07 23.31
C ASP A 24 -38.05 4.89 22.08
N ALA A 25 -37.84 4.41 20.86
CA ALA A 25 -38.34 5.08 19.65
C ALA A 25 -39.75 4.61 19.26
N THR A 26 -40.71 4.62 20.20
CA THR A 26 -42.13 4.64 19.82
C THR A 26 -42.56 6.07 19.48
N LYS A 27 -42.57 6.42 18.19
CA LYS A 27 -43.65 7.17 17.49
C LYS A 27 -43.20 7.64 16.09
N SER A 28 -44.09 7.44 15.12
CA SER A 28 -44.08 7.93 13.71
C SER A 28 -43.20 7.12 12.76
N THR A 29 -43.64 6.56 11.63
CA THR A 29 -44.74 6.91 10.70
C THR A 29 -45.14 5.63 9.94
N GLN A 30 -46.41 5.46 9.56
CA GLN A 30 -46.89 4.29 8.79
C GLN A 30 -46.12 4.11 7.46
N PRO A 31 -45.69 2.88 7.11
CA PRO A 31 -45.11 2.62 5.79
C PRO A 31 -46.22 2.57 4.73
N THR A 32 -45.99 3.31 3.65
CA THR A 32 -46.78 3.27 2.42
C THR A 32 -46.69 1.90 1.75
N GLY A 33 -47.81 1.17 1.71
CA GLY A 33 -48.35 0.56 0.50
C GLY A 33 -47.57 -0.49 -0.30
N GLU A 34 -46.49 -1.10 0.19
CA GLU A 34 -45.94 -2.33 -0.40
C GLU A 34 -46.29 -3.54 0.48
N ALA A 35 -46.79 -4.62 -0.14
CA ALA A 35 -47.04 -5.87 0.56
C ALA A 35 -45.72 -6.37 1.20
N PRO A 36 -45.71 -6.81 2.46
CA PRO A 36 -44.48 -7.29 3.10
C PRO A 36 -43.91 -8.46 2.29
N LYS A 37 -42.63 -8.38 1.89
CA LYS A 37 -41.93 -9.49 1.24
C LYS A 37 -41.99 -10.69 2.18
N SER A 38 -42.57 -11.81 1.73
CA SER A 38 -42.60 -13.03 2.53
C SER A 38 -41.20 -13.63 2.61
N PHE A 39 -40.62 -13.69 3.81
CA PHE A 39 -39.33 -14.32 4.04
C PHE A 39 -39.49 -15.80 4.43
N GLU A 40 -38.74 -16.67 3.75
CA GLU A 40 -38.65 -18.12 3.99
C GLU A 40 -37.29 -18.48 4.59
N GLY A 41 -37.28 -19.27 5.67
CA GLY A 41 -36.04 -19.77 6.27
C GLY A 41 -35.43 -20.89 5.43
N CYS A 42 -34.13 -20.83 5.13
CA CYS A 42 -33.41 -21.90 4.42
C CYS A 42 -32.23 -22.44 5.25
N PRO A 43 -32.02 -23.76 5.33
CA PRO A 43 -30.82 -24.33 5.94
C PRO A 43 -29.55 -23.79 5.27
N PHE A 44 -28.51 -23.52 6.06
CA PHE A 44 -27.24 -22.99 5.55
C PHE A 44 -26.05 -23.60 6.31
N ASP A 45 -25.37 -24.55 5.66
CA ASP A 45 -24.21 -25.24 6.19
C ASP A 45 -22.89 -24.64 5.65
N LEU A 46 -21.77 -25.25 6.03
CA LEU A 46 -20.44 -24.82 5.60
C LEU A 46 -20.22 -25.01 4.09
N HIS A 47 -20.84 -26.03 3.49
CA HIS A 47 -20.74 -26.31 2.06
C HIS A 47 -21.51 -25.27 1.24
N SER A 48 -22.70 -24.86 1.70
CA SER A 48 -23.44 -23.73 1.15
C SER A 48 -22.65 -22.42 1.27
N LEU A 49 -21.93 -22.17 2.37
CA LEU A 49 -21.04 -21.00 2.46
C LEU A 49 -19.96 -21.03 1.39
N LYS A 50 -19.33 -22.17 1.17
CA LYS A 50 -18.32 -22.34 0.13
C LYS A 50 -18.92 -22.11 -1.25
N GLU A 51 -19.86 -22.94 -1.67
CA GLU A 51 -20.32 -23.05 -3.06
C GLU A 51 -21.30 -21.94 -3.47
N GLU A 52 -22.17 -21.48 -2.56
CA GLU A 52 -23.21 -20.51 -2.93
C GLU A 52 -22.78 -19.05 -2.76
N VAL A 53 -21.79 -18.79 -1.89
CA VAL A 53 -21.37 -17.44 -1.51
C VAL A 53 -19.91 -17.17 -1.85
N ILE A 54 -18.97 -17.98 -1.36
CA ILE A 54 -17.54 -17.68 -1.50
C ILE A 54 -17.06 -17.94 -2.92
N THR A 55 -17.26 -19.13 -3.48
CA THR A 55 -16.74 -19.51 -4.81
C THR A 55 -17.67 -19.08 -5.96
N ASN A 56 -18.84 -18.53 -5.64
CA ASN A 56 -19.80 -18.09 -6.64
C ASN A 56 -19.40 -16.73 -7.25
N PRO A 57 -19.00 -16.68 -8.55
CA PRO A 57 -18.53 -15.45 -9.19
C PRO A 57 -19.63 -14.39 -9.37
N GLY A 58 -20.90 -14.79 -9.27
CA GLY A 58 -22.05 -13.89 -9.35
C GLY A 58 -22.25 -13.05 -8.09
N ILE A 59 -21.64 -13.43 -6.96
CA ILE A 59 -21.78 -12.70 -5.70
C ILE A 59 -20.64 -11.69 -5.58
N LYS A 60 -21.01 -10.42 -5.41
CA LYS A 60 -20.07 -9.32 -5.31
C LYS A 60 -20.18 -8.62 -3.96
N ALA A 61 -19.08 -8.00 -3.56
CA ALA A 61 -18.99 -7.10 -2.44
C ALA A 61 -18.70 -5.69 -2.96
N LYS A 62 -19.33 -4.70 -2.34
CA LYS A 62 -19.06 -3.29 -2.59
C LYS A 62 -17.92 -2.81 -1.70
N VAL A 63 -16.82 -2.39 -2.30
CA VAL A 63 -15.60 -1.96 -1.61
C VAL A 63 -15.13 -0.61 -2.12
N LYS A 64 -14.81 0.32 -1.22
CA LYS A 64 -14.09 1.57 -1.52
C LYS A 64 -12.60 1.37 -1.18
N PRO A 65 -11.73 1.17 -2.18
CA PRO A 65 -10.29 1.07 -1.96
C PRO A 65 -9.68 2.46 -1.77
N ILE A 66 -9.05 2.69 -0.62
CA ILE A 66 -8.45 4.01 -0.33
C ILE A 66 -7.04 3.81 0.24
N LEU A 67 -6.09 4.53 -0.35
CA LEU A 67 -4.77 4.75 0.26
C LEU A 67 -4.63 6.23 0.58
N LEU A 68 -4.54 6.61 1.84
CA LEU A 68 -4.30 7.99 2.27
C LEU A 68 -2.86 8.13 2.76
N SER A 69 -2.04 8.87 2.02
CA SER A 69 -0.64 9.11 2.38
C SER A 69 -0.43 10.51 2.96
N PHE A 70 0.02 10.56 4.21
CA PHE A 70 0.46 11.76 4.90
C PHE A 70 1.95 11.95 4.59
N ASN A 71 2.28 13.03 3.89
CA ASN A 71 3.63 13.36 3.46
C ASN A 71 4.02 14.74 4.00
N GLY A 72 5.32 15.00 4.12
CA GLY A 72 5.83 16.29 4.56
C GLY A 72 7.25 16.18 5.09
N LEU A 73 7.79 17.32 5.53
CA LEU A 73 9.03 17.35 6.31
C LEU A 73 8.78 16.78 7.72
N PRO A 74 9.83 16.34 8.46
CA PRO A 74 9.67 15.72 9.77
C PRO A 74 8.80 16.52 10.75
N ASP A 75 8.95 17.85 10.78
CA ASP A 75 8.27 18.73 11.75
C ASP A 75 7.00 19.42 11.20
N SER A 76 6.53 19.04 10.01
CA SER A 76 5.38 19.69 9.36
C SER A 76 4.03 19.44 10.04
N GLY A 77 4.01 18.63 11.10
CA GLY A 77 2.81 18.26 11.86
C GLY A 77 2.03 17.08 11.28
N LYS A 78 2.51 16.44 10.21
CA LYS A 78 1.87 15.28 9.57
C LYS A 78 1.57 14.14 10.55
N THR A 79 2.52 13.78 11.40
CA THR A 79 2.40 12.63 12.32
C THR A 79 1.39 12.93 13.42
N ALA A 80 1.39 14.17 13.95
CA ALA A 80 0.38 14.62 14.89
C ALA A 80 -1.04 14.63 14.26
N ALA A 81 -1.16 14.96 12.97
CA ALA A 81 -2.43 14.90 12.25
C ALA A 81 -2.94 13.45 12.11
N VAL A 82 -2.05 12.50 11.79
CA VAL A 82 -2.38 11.06 11.75
C VAL A 82 -2.84 10.56 13.11
N ASP A 83 -2.10 10.90 14.18
CA ASP A 83 -2.46 10.52 15.55
C ASP A 83 -3.82 11.08 15.96
N TYR A 84 -4.17 12.29 15.53
CA TYR A 84 -5.46 12.88 15.81
C TYR A 84 -6.60 12.11 15.14
N VAL A 85 -6.48 11.85 13.83
CA VAL A 85 -7.46 11.04 13.08
C VAL A 85 -7.63 9.68 13.73
N ARG A 86 -6.52 9.01 14.04
CA ARG A 86 -6.52 7.72 14.73
C ARG A 86 -7.23 7.79 16.08
N LYS A 87 -6.84 8.72 16.97
CA LYS A 87 -7.45 8.86 18.31
C LYS A 87 -8.96 9.11 18.25
N THR A 88 -9.42 9.86 17.25
CA THR A 88 -10.84 10.19 17.06
C THR A 88 -11.68 8.94 16.80
N TYR A 89 -11.16 7.99 16.03
CA TYR A 89 -11.88 6.76 15.66
C TYR A 89 -11.42 5.52 16.46
N THR A 90 -10.68 5.72 17.55
CA THR A 90 -10.16 4.63 18.41
C THR A 90 -10.53 4.82 19.89
N THR A 91 -11.67 5.43 20.21
CA THR A 91 -12.06 5.62 21.62
C THR A 91 -12.19 4.30 22.39
N GLU A 92 -11.62 4.25 23.60
CA GLU A 92 -11.44 3.04 24.42
C GLU A 92 -12.77 2.48 24.96
N GLY A 93 -13.24 1.38 24.38
CA GLY A 93 -13.98 0.36 25.12
C GLY A 93 -13.00 -0.65 25.73
N VAL A 94 -13.22 -1.06 26.99
CA VAL A 94 -12.36 -1.99 27.75
C VAL A 94 -12.10 -3.31 26.97
N ALA A 95 -12.98 -3.70 26.04
CA ALA A 95 -12.84 -4.89 25.20
C ALA A 95 -11.86 -4.74 24.00
N ILE A 96 -11.39 -3.53 23.68
CA ILE A 96 -10.49 -3.26 22.53
C ILE A 96 -9.01 -3.18 22.95
N LYS A 97 -8.73 -2.98 24.25
CA LYS A 97 -7.36 -2.92 24.78
C LYS A 97 -6.56 -4.20 24.51
N ASP A 98 -7.19 -5.37 24.65
CA ASP A 98 -6.56 -6.68 24.41
C ASP A 98 -6.32 -6.99 22.92
N VAL A 99 -6.90 -6.22 21.99
CA VAL A 99 -6.73 -6.41 20.54
C VAL A 99 -5.64 -5.48 19.98
N ARG A 100 -5.39 -4.35 20.65
CA ARG A 100 -4.37 -3.36 20.25
C ARG A 100 -2.94 -3.84 20.46
N SER A 101 -2.70 -4.69 21.45
CA SER A 101 -1.36 -5.20 21.78
C SER A 101 -0.80 -6.17 20.72
N GLU A 102 -1.66 -6.79 19.90
CA GLU A 102 -1.21 -7.73 18.85
C GLU A 102 -0.82 -7.05 17.52
N ILE A 103 -1.16 -5.77 17.32
CA ILE A 103 -0.84 -4.98 16.10
C ILE A 103 -0.13 -3.66 16.49
N ALA A 104 0.33 -3.53 17.74
CA ALA A 104 1.24 -2.46 18.12
C ALA A 104 2.59 -2.73 17.44
N GLU A 105 2.65 -2.44 16.14
CA GLU A 105 3.83 -2.59 15.34
C GLU A 105 4.79 -1.46 15.71
N GLU A 106 5.99 -1.82 16.15
CA GLU A 106 7.04 -0.86 16.47
C GLU A 106 7.29 0.07 15.27
N ALA A 107 7.32 1.36 15.56
CA ALA A 107 7.56 2.41 14.58
C ALA A 107 8.90 2.20 13.87
N ALA A 108 8.88 1.95 12.56
CA ALA A 108 10.08 2.05 11.75
C ALA A 108 10.34 3.52 11.38
N GLU A 109 11.61 3.91 11.32
CA GLU A 109 12.02 5.25 10.93
C GLU A 109 11.61 5.55 9.47
N GLY A 110 10.44 6.19 9.33
CA GLY A 110 9.98 6.84 8.11
C GLY A 110 8.84 6.20 7.33
N ILE A 111 8.20 5.13 7.83
CA ILE A 111 6.80 4.82 7.47
C ILE A 111 6.05 4.32 8.70
N HIS A 112 4.95 4.99 9.06
CA HIS A 112 3.93 4.39 9.92
C HIS A 112 2.71 3.98 9.08
N TYR A 113 2.05 2.90 9.51
CA TYR A 113 0.91 2.33 8.81
C TYR A 113 -0.24 2.12 9.77
N TYR A 114 -1.42 2.51 9.32
CA TYR A 114 -2.67 2.21 10.00
C TYR A 114 -3.66 1.73 8.95
N GLN A 115 -4.57 0.85 9.35
CA GLN A 115 -5.65 0.43 8.47
C GLN A 115 -6.97 0.64 9.17
N PHE A 116 -7.92 1.23 8.46
CA PHE A 116 -9.29 1.40 8.93
C PHE A 116 -10.25 0.65 8.02
N ILE A 117 -11.32 0.15 8.63
CA ILE A 117 -12.54 -0.24 7.94
C ILE A 117 -13.58 0.81 8.27
N ALA A 118 -14.21 1.36 7.24
CA ALA A 118 -15.39 2.18 7.40
C ALA A 118 -16.60 1.51 6.75
N ALA A 119 -17.77 1.69 7.36
CA ALA A 119 -19.02 1.20 6.80
C ALA A 119 -20.14 2.20 7.12
N SER A 120 -21.13 2.27 6.25
CA SER A 120 -22.35 3.05 6.46
C SER A 120 -23.56 2.18 6.16
N SER A 121 -24.62 2.32 6.95
CA SER A 121 -25.90 1.70 6.67
C SER A 121 -26.82 2.69 5.95
N SER A 122 -27.76 2.14 5.17
CA SER A 122 -28.79 2.92 4.48
C SER A 122 -29.66 3.74 5.44
N VAL A 123 -29.81 3.27 6.69
CA VAL A 123 -30.66 3.85 7.74
C VAL A 123 -29.96 4.99 8.47
N THR A 124 -28.73 4.77 8.92
CA THR A 124 -28.02 5.76 9.76
C THR A 124 -27.35 6.85 8.92
N LYS A 125 -26.92 6.55 7.69
CA LYS A 125 -26.09 7.40 6.80
C LYS A 125 -24.78 7.92 7.41
N ASN A 126 -24.56 7.72 8.70
CA ASN A 126 -23.33 8.05 9.41
C ASN A 126 -22.29 6.98 9.15
N LEU A 127 -21.05 7.40 8.91
CA LEU A 127 -19.92 6.49 8.80
C LEU A 127 -19.52 5.99 10.17
N ILE A 128 -19.27 4.71 10.23
CA ILE A 128 -18.66 4.06 11.37
C ILE A 128 -17.29 3.62 10.93
N ILE A 129 -16.28 4.14 11.61
CA ILE A 129 -14.87 3.95 11.26
C ILE A 129 -14.20 3.27 12.45
N ASN A 130 -13.53 2.16 12.19
CA ASN A 130 -12.76 1.42 13.19
C ASN A 130 -11.41 1.00 12.63
N GLU A 131 -10.41 0.89 13.50
CA GLU A 131 -9.11 0.32 13.14
C GLU A 131 -9.25 -1.18 12.82
N PHE A 132 -8.52 -1.64 11.80
CA PHE A 132 -8.55 -3.02 11.34
C PHE A 132 -7.90 -3.93 12.39
N THR A 133 -8.50 -5.08 12.68
CA THR A 133 -7.93 -6.08 13.59
C THR A 133 -8.04 -7.49 13.01
N LYS A 134 -7.19 -8.42 13.47
CA LYS A 134 -7.27 -9.84 13.11
C LYS A 134 -8.65 -10.47 13.40
N LYS A 135 -9.38 -9.91 14.37
CA LYS A 135 -10.70 -10.39 14.82
C LYS A 135 -11.89 -9.70 14.14
N SER A 136 -11.69 -8.55 13.48
CA SER A 136 -12.72 -7.76 12.78
C SER A 136 -12.63 -7.84 11.25
N CYS A 137 -11.89 -8.83 10.73
CA CYS A 137 -11.59 -9.03 9.32
C CYS A 137 -12.85 -9.06 8.45
N PHE A 138 -12.97 -8.16 7.46
CA PHE A 138 -13.88 -8.16 6.29
C PHE A 138 -15.34 -8.65 6.47
N ALA A 139 -15.76 -8.88 7.70
CA ALA A 139 -17.02 -9.45 8.09
C ALA A 139 -18.18 -8.58 7.62
N PRO A 140 -18.09 -7.24 7.73
CA PRO A 140 -19.09 -6.36 7.14
C PRO A 140 -19.26 -6.57 5.62
N SER A 141 -18.19 -6.84 4.86
CA SER A 141 -18.27 -7.14 3.42
C SER A 141 -18.93 -8.48 3.14
N ILE A 142 -18.53 -9.52 3.88
CA ILE A 142 -19.09 -10.87 3.72
C ILE A 142 -20.57 -10.84 4.08
N LEU A 143 -20.94 -10.16 5.17
CA LEU A 143 -22.33 -10.00 5.60
C LEU A 143 -23.17 -9.16 4.63
N SER A 144 -22.60 -8.10 4.05
CA SER A 144 -23.27 -7.29 3.03
C SER A 144 -23.57 -8.12 1.77
N ALA A 145 -22.60 -8.90 1.30
CA ALA A 145 -22.78 -9.78 0.14
C ALA A 145 -23.72 -10.96 0.43
N PHE A 146 -23.63 -11.52 1.63
CA PHE A 146 -24.53 -12.56 2.13
C PHE A 146 -25.99 -12.07 2.14
N ASN A 147 -26.21 -10.83 2.61
CA ASN A 147 -27.50 -10.18 2.58
C ASN A 147 -28.01 -10.01 1.14
N GLU A 148 -27.19 -9.46 0.24
CA GLU A 148 -27.57 -9.29 -1.16
C GLU A 148 -28.01 -10.60 -1.82
N ARG A 149 -27.35 -11.72 -1.52
CA ARG A 149 -27.71 -13.03 -2.08
C ARG A 149 -29.06 -13.55 -1.57
N PHE A 150 -29.24 -13.63 -0.25
CA PHE A 150 -30.39 -14.33 0.31
C PHE A 150 -31.63 -13.45 0.40
N LEU A 151 -31.47 -12.18 0.76
CA LEU A 151 -32.60 -11.33 1.13
C LEU A 151 -33.20 -10.61 -0.07
N SER A 152 -32.44 -10.42 -1.15
CA SER A 152 -33.02 -10.07 -2.46
C SER A 152 -33.98 -11.14 -2.99
N GLN A 153 -33.81 -12.40 -2.54
CA GLN A 153 -34.64 -13.55 -2.91
C GLN A 153 -35.72 -13.89 -1.88
N GLY A 154 -35.87 -13.09 -0.81
CA GLY A 154 -36.81 -13.38 0.26
C GLY A 154 -36.43 -14.61 1.10
N LYS A 155 -35.14 -14.98 1.15
CA LYS A 155 -34.65 -16.12 1.94
C LYS A 155 -33.85 -15.65 3.14
N VAL A 156 -34.02 -16.32 4.28
CA VAL A 156 -33.24 -16.07 5.51
C VAL A 156 -32.45 -17.34 5.85
N PRO A 157 -31.11 -17.30 5.80
CA PRO A 157 -30.30 -18.47 6.08
C PRO A 157 -30.28 -18.81 7.58
N HIS A 158 -30.42 -20.09 7.89
CA HIS A 158 -30.31 -20.66 9.23
C HIS A 158 -29.03 -21.49 9.34
N LEU A 159 -28.09 -21.03 10.17
CA LEU A 159 -26.79 -21.67 10.35
C LEU A 159 -26.92 -22.95 11.20
N ASN A 160 -26.27 -24.02 10.73
CA ASN A 160 -26.11 -25.26 11.46
C ASN A 160 -24.91 -25.18 12.41
N ILE A 161 -25.18 -24.94 13.70
CA ILE A 161 -24.13 -24.73 14.71
C ILE A 161 -23.44 -26.05 15.12
N ASP A 162 -24.05 -27.19 14.83
CA ASP A 162 -23.55 -28.50 15.26
C ASP A 162 -22.48 -29.09 14.31
N GLU A 163 -22.27 -28.49 13.12
CA GLU A 163 -21.35 -28.98 12.08
C GLU A 163 -19.92 -28.41 12.17
N ILE A 164 -19.66 -27.53 13.14
CA ILE A 164 -18.50 -26.61 13.13
C ILE A 164 -17.13 -27.30 13.25
N TYR A 165 -17.04 -28.59 13.60
CA TYR A 165 -15.77 -29.19 14.02
C TYR A 165 -15.26 -30.41 13.22
N ASP A 166 -16.07 -31.07 12.38
CA ASP A 166 -15.67 -32.34 11.73
C ASP A 166 -15.82 -32.38 10.18
N THR A 167 -16.21 -31.27 9.53
CA THR A 167 -16.49 -31.26 8.08
C THR A 167 -15.48 -30.40 7.32
N SER A 168 -14.52 -31.02 6.64
CA SER A 168 -13.62 -30.30 5.73
C SER A 168 -14.31 -30.02 4.39
N VAL A 169 -14.23 -28.78 3.90
CA VAL A 169 -14.85 -28.33 2.64
C VAL A 169 -13.82 -27.86 1.61
N PHE A 170 -12.60 -27.54 2.05
CA PHE A 170 -11.45 -27.31 1.18
C PHE A 170 -10.35 -28.33 1.44
N ASP A 171 -9.80 -28.91 0.37
CA ASP A 171 -8.63 -29.80 0.47
C ASP A 171 -7.33 -29.05 0.83
N GLN A 172 -7.35 -27.71 0.86
CA GLN A 172 -6.20 -26.89 1.28
C GLN A 172 -6.42 -26.46 2.75
N PRO A 173 -5.51 -26.82 3.68
CA PRO A 173 -5.73 -26.63 5.11
C PRO A 173 -5.98 -25.18 5.54
N ASP A 174 -5.25 -24.21 4.99
CA ASP A 174 -5.37 -22.81 5.40
C ASP A 174 -6.71 -22.19 4.93
N LEU A 175 -7.17 -22.53 3.72
CA LEU A 175 -8.47 -22.15 3.18
C LEU A 175 -9.61 -22.80 3.98
N ASP A 176 -9.44 -24.07 4.36
CA ASP A 176 -10.41 -24.81 5.17
C ASP A 176 -10.52 -24.18 6.56
N GLU A 177 -9.39 -23.94 7.24
CA GLU A 177 -9.35 -23.22 8.50
C GLU A 177 -9.94 -21.79 8.36
N HIS A 178 -9.77 -21.17 7.19
CA HIS A 178 -10.30 -19.85 6.91
C HIS A 178 -11.82 -19.81 6.82
N ILE A 179 -12.41 -20.72 6.06
CA ILE A 179 -13.86 -20.76 5.92
C ILE A 179 -14.57 -21.19 7.20
N HIS A 180 -13.99 -22.11 7.98
CA HIS A 180 -14.51 -22.48 9.30
C HIS A 180 -14.58 -21.29 10.24
N PHE A 181 -13.53 -20.47 10.27
CA PHE A 181 -13.51 -19.25 11.07
C PHE A 181 -14.58 -18.25 10.63
N ILE A 182 -14.77 -18.06 9.32
CA ILE A 182 -15.82 -17.17 8.81
C ILE A 182 -17.20 -17.71 9.17
N TYR A 183 -17.42 -19.02 9.04
CA TYR A 183 -18.66 -19.66 9.42
C TYR A 183 -18.95 -19.52 10.92
N GLN A 184 -17.94 -19.74 11.78
CA GLN A 184 -18.02 -19.49 13.23
C GLN A 184 -18.30 -18.02 13.54
N PHE A 185 -17.72 -17.09 12.77
CA PHE A 185 -17.99 -15.68 12.93
C PHE A 185 -19.45 -15.36 12.59
N LEU A 186 -19.97 -15.89 11.49
CA LEU A 186 -21.36 -15.73 11.06
C LEU A 186 -22.32 -16.35 12.11
N SER A 187 -22.01 -17.54 12.64
CA SER A 187 -22.88 -18.22 13.63
C SER A 187 -22.96 -17.52 14.98
N ARG A 188 -22.00 -16.63 15.28
CA ARG A 188 -22.03 -15.76 16.46
C ARG A 188 -22.88 -14.51 16.26
N GLN A 189 -23.36 -14.22 15.06
CA GLN A 189 -24.20 -13.06 14.82
C GLN A 189 -25.65 -13.36 15.23
N ASP A 190 -26.20 -12.52 16.11
CA ASP A 190 -27.51 -12.77 16.73
C ASP A 190 -28.69 -12.75 15.75
N PHE A 191 -28.47 -12.23 14.55
CA PHE A 191 -29.50 -12.05 13.53
C PHE A 191 -29.53 -13.10 12.45
N ILE A 192 -28.51 -13.95 12.40
CA ILE A 192 -28.54 -15.11 11.53
C ILE A 192 -29.24 -16.20 12.33
N GLY A 193 -30.34 -16.72 11.77
CA GLY A 193 -31.16 -17.72 12.44
C GLY A 193 -30.35 -18.95 12.83
N LYS A 194 -30.65 -19.53 13.99
CA LYS A 194 -29.96 -20.69 14.55
C LYS A 194 -31.00 -21.81 14.70
N SER A 195 -31.10 -22.75 13.76
CA SER A 195 -32.11 -23.82 13.85
C SER A 195 -31.84 -25.01 12.93
N LYS A 196 -32.24 -26.21 13.37
CA LYS A 196 -32.28 -27.46 12.59
C LYS A 196 -33.56 -27.65 11.76
N LYS A 197 -34.57 -26.79 11.93
CA LYS A 197 -35.87 -26.94 11.26
C LYS A 197 -36.25 -25.65 10.55
N ALA A 198 -36.38 -25.76 9.23
CA ALA A 198 -37.01 -24.78 8.36
C ALA A 198 -38.51 -24.75 8.69
N GLU A 199 -38.90 -23.93 9.66
CA GLU A 199 -40.29 -23.52 9.84
C GLU A 199 -40.40 -22.02 9.54
N GLN A 200 -41.62 -21.59 9.22
CA GLN A 200 -41.91 -20.18 8.99
C GLN A 200 -41.43 -19.36 10.17
N LEU A 201 -40.54 -18.39 9.90
CA LEU A 201 -40.12 -17.39 10.88
C LEU A 201 -41.36 -16.77 11.53
N SER A 202 -41.36 -16.64 12.86
CA SER A 202 -42.42 -15.91 13.53
C SER A 202 -42.47 -14.46 13.02
N ASP A 203 -43.63 -13.81 13.10
CA ASP A 203 -43.77 -12.43 12.62
C ASP A 203 -42.85 -11.43 13.35
N GLN A 204 -42.43 -11.75 14.57
CA GLN A 204 -41.47 -10.95 15.33
C GLN A 204 -40.04 -11.15 14.82
N GLU A 205 -39.61 -12.40 14.61
CA GLU A 205 -38.30 -12.70 14.02
C GLU A 205 -38.17 -12.14 12.61
N ARG A 206 -39.25 -12.16 11.82
CA ARG A 206 -39.27 -11.52 10.49
C ARG A 206 -39.02 -10.02 10.56
N ARG A 207 -39.75 -9.31 11.42
CA ARG A 207 -39.59 -7.86 11.61
C ARG A 207 -38.20 -7.49 12.14
N ASP A 208 -37.68 -8.27 13.08
CA ASP A 208 -36.36 -8.04 13.67
C ASP A 208 -35.25 -8.29 12.65
N THR A 209 -35.39 -9.35 11.84
CA THR A 209 -34.48 -9.63 10.72
C THR A 209 -34.55 -8.50 9.69
N GLU A 210 -35.73 -8.11 9.21
CA GLU A 210 -35.90 -7.01 8.23
C GLU A 210 -35.30 -5.68 8.69
N ASN A 211 -35.50 -5.32 9.96
CA ASN A 211 -34.97 -4.08 10.51
C ASN A 211 -33.44 -4.11 10.62
N LEU A 212 -32.88 -5.25 10.98
CA LEU A 212 -31.43 -5.37 11.04
C LEU A 212 -30.78 -5.47 9.65
N ILE A 213 -31.45 -6.10 8.68
CA ILE A 213 -31.03 -6.12 7.28
C ILE A 213 -30.89 -4.72 6.73
N LYS A 214 -31.86 -3.84 7.01
CA LYS A 214 -31.78 -2.42 6.64
C LYS A 214 -30.59 -1.72 7.29
N ALA A 215 -30.17 -2.22 8.46
CA ALA A 215 -29.05 -1.71 9.21
C ALA A 215 -27.69 -2.33 8.82
N LEU A 216 -27.67 -3.39 8.00
CA LEU A 216 -26.44 -3.92 7.42
C LEU A 216 -25.78 -2.88 6.50
N PRO A 217 -24.45 -2.90 6.41
CA PRO A 217 -23.73 -1.94 5.60
C PRO A 217 -23.95 -2.20 4.11
N GLU A 218 -24.12 -1.13 3.34
CA GLU A 218 -24.25 -1.21 1.88
C GLU A 218 -22.95 -1.66 1.20
N GLY A 219 -21.83 -1.52 1.91
CA GLY A 219 -20.49 -1.89 1.49
C GLY A 219 -19.48 -1.44 2.54
N ILE A 220 -18.19 -1.60 2.24
CA ILE A 220 -17.13 -1.14 3.13
C ILE A 220 -16.18 -0.19 2.41
N ALA A 221 -15.49 0.65 3.16
CA ALA A 221 -14.24 1.25 2.73
C ALA A 221 -13.08 0.58 3.44
N VAL A 222 -12.05 0.21 2.68
CA VAL A 222 -10.78 -0.25 3.22
C VAL A 222 -9.78 0.89 3.05
N VAL A 223 -9.38 1.48 4.17
CA VAL A 223 -8.55 2.68 4.18
C VAL A 223 -7.17 2.33 4.72
N ASN A 224 -6.19 2.28 3.84
CA ASN A 224 -4.79 2.20 4.22
C ASN A 224 -4.27 3.62 4.46
N VAL A 225 -3.69 3.88 5.62
CA VAL A 225 -3.11 5.18 5.98
C VAL A 225 -1.60 5.02 6.12
N TRP A 226 -0.85 5.77 5.31
CA TRP A 226 0.61 5.78 5.34
C TRP A 226 1.09 7.13 5.87
N ASP A 227 1.78 7.14 7.01
CA ASP A 227 2.60 8.29 7.42
C ASP A 227 3.99 8.10 6.83
N VAL A 228 4.26 8.74 5.71
CA VAL A 228 5.52 8.59 4.98
C VAL A 228 6.44 9.74 5.34
N THR A 229 7.50 9.45 6.09
CA THR A 229 8.66 10.34 6.16
C THR A 229 9.60 9.99 5.01
N ILE A 230 10.40 10.96 4.56
CA ILE A 230 11.30 10.78 3.43
C ILE A 230 12.44 9.80 3.79
N ASN A 231 12.20 8.50 3.69
CA ASN A 231 13.24 7.47 3.71
C ASN A 231 13.71 7.17 2.27
N LYS A 232 15.03 7.03 2.10
CA LYS A 232 15.73 6.96 0.80
C LYS A 232 15.29 5.76 -0.08
N ILE A 233 15.25 4.50 0.38
CA ILE A 233 14.84 3.36 -0.49
C ILE A 233 13.34 3.25 -0.62
N VAL A 234 12.59 3.35 0.48
CA VAL A 234 11.12 3.28 0.46
C VAL A 234 10.56 4.24 -0.56
N ARG A 235 11.06 5.49 -0.58
CA ARG A 235 10.64 6.47 -1.56
C ARG A 235 10.89 6.01 -2.99
N HIS A 236 12.07 5.44 -3.27
CA HIS A 236 12.38 4.95 -4.61
C HIS A 236 11.52 3.74 -4.97
N PHE A 237 11.28 2.83 -4.02
CA PHE A 237 10.38 1.70 -4.18
C PHE A 237 8.96 2.15 -4.53
N LEU A 238 8.37 3.04 -3.73
CA LEU A 238 7.02 3.56 -3.98
C LEU A 238 6.94 4.38 -5.28
N ALA A 239 7.99 5.13 -5.62
CA ALA A 239 8.05 5.84 -6.90
C ALA A 239 8.07 4.87 -8.10
N ALA A 240 8.66 3.68 -7.95
CA ALA A 240 8.64 2.65 -8.98
C ALA A 240 7.24 2.02 -9.17
N LEU A 241 6.37 2.14 -8.17
CA LEU A 241 4.97 1.69 -8.21
C LEU A 241 4.00 2.77 -8.69
N GLN A 242 4.50 3.91 -9.16
CA GLN A 242 3.69 4.95 -9.79
C GLN A 242 2.83 4.33 -10.92
N GLY A 243 1.55 4.73 -11.01
CA GLY A 243 0.60 4.15 -11.98
C GLY A 243 -0.11 2.91 -11.47
N HIS A 244 0.46 2.21 -10.49
CA HIS A 244 -0.11 1.02 -9.89
C HIS A 244 -0.80 1.29 -8.54
N LEU A 245 -0.45 2.38 -7.84
CA LEU A 245 -1.10 2.83 -6.61
C LEU A 245 -2.18 3.88 -6.88
N TYR A 246 -3.00 3.65 -7.91
CA TYR A 246 -3.92 4.67 -8.43
C TYR A 246 -5.04 5.07 -7.47
N ASN A 247 -5.34 4.31 -6.42
CA ASN A 247 -6.32 4.69 -5.39
C ASN A 247 -5.71 5.53 -4.24
N GLN A 248 -4.52 6.10 -4.46
CA GLN A 248 -3.85 6.97 -3.51
C GLN A 248 -4.41 8.41 -3.52
N HIS A 249 -4.71 8.91 -2.31
CA HIS A 249 -4.90 10.31 -1.96
C HIS A 249 -3.69 10.80 -1.15
N THR A 250 -3.13 11.94 -1.54
CA THR A 250 -1.92 12.48 -0.90
C THR A 250 -2.27 13.72 -0.11
N TRP A 251 -1.96 13.75 1.19
CA TRP A 251 -1.99 14.94 2.03
C TRP A 251 -0.57 15.40 2.31
N LEU A 252 -0.19 16.53 1.71
CA LEU A 252 1.15 17.11 1.86
C LEU A 252 1.13 18.24 2.89
N PHE A 253 1.70 17.99 4.06
CA PHE A 253 1.80 18.93 5.17
C PHE A 253 3.08 19.76 5.06
N LEU A 254 2.90 21.07 5.16
CA LEU A 254 3.96 22.08 5.15
C LEU A 254 3.71 23.07 6.31
N ASP A 255 4.72 23.34 7.14
CA ASP A 255 4.64 24.38 8.16
C ASP A 255 4.78 25.76 7.52
N LEU A 256 3.77 26.61 7.68
CA LEU A 256 3.79 27.97 7.13
C LEU A 256 4.83 28.87 7.81
N GLU A 257 5.28 28.52 9.00
CA GLU A 257 6.20 29.36 9.78
C GLU A 257 7.65 28.94 9.55
N ASP A 258 7.89 27.64 9.50
CA ASP A 258 9.24 27.08 9.49
C ASP A 258 9.67 26.56 8.10
N ASP A 259 8.73 26.13 7.24
CA ASP A 259 9.08 25.48 5.97
C ASP A 259 9.21 26.45 4.79
N ILE A 260 8.53 27.61 4.78
CA ILE A 260 8.41 28.43 3.55
C ILE A 260 9.77 28.82 2.95
N GLU A 261 10.75 29.15 3.78
CA GLU A 261 12.10 29.52 3.33
C GLU A 261 12.93 28.29 2.94
N SER A 262 12.88 27.24 3.77
CA SER A 262 13.62 26.00 3.54
C SER A 262 13.10 25.22 2.31
N LEU A 263 11.84 25.43 1.92
CA LEU A 263 11.22 24.79 0.76
C LEU A 263 11.89 25.16 -0.56
N THR A 264 12.45 26.36 -0.65
CA THR A 264 13.23 26.84 -1.80
C THR A 264 14.68 26.40 -1.76
N MET A 265 15.16 26.00 -0.58
CA MET A 265 16.49 25.47 -0.39
C MET A 265 16.52 23.97 -0.72
N PRO A 266 17.64 23.45 -1.21
CA PRO A 266 17.84 22.01 -1.27
C PRO A 266 18.03 21.40 0.12
N PRO A 267 17.68 20.12 0.32
CA PRO A 267 18.02 19.36 1.52
C PRO A 267 19.48 19.47 1.96
N GLU A 268 19.70 19.81 3.24
CA GLU A 268 21.01 20.12 3.83
C GLU A 268 21.97 18.92 3.88
N GLU A 269 21.45 17.69 3.85
CA GLU A 269 22.27 16.50 3.57
C GLU A 269 22.74 16.49 2.10
N GLY A 270 23.81 17.23 1.85
CA GLY A 270 24.44 17.52 0.55
C GLY A 270 24.76 16.28 -0.30
N GLY A 271 23.80 15.86 -1.12
CA GLY A 271 23.94 14.77 -2.09
C GLY A 271 23.11 15.01 -3.37
N LEU A 272 22.66 13.96 -4.06
CA LEU A 272 21.77 14.03 -5.24
C LEU A 272 20.43 14.73 -4.99
N MET A 273 20.07 14.89 -3.71
CA MET A 273 18.93 15.66 -3.25
C MET A 273 19.23 17.16 -3.14
N SER A 274 20.49 17.58 -3.06
CA SER A 274 20.87 18.99 -2.89
C SER A 274 20.79 19.83 -4.17
N TRP A 275 20.27 19.26 -5.26
CA TRP A 275 20.18 19.93 -6.56
C TRP A 275 18.81 20.54 -6.82
N ARG A 276 17.80 20.16 -6.04
CA ARG A 276 16.45 20.70 -6.19
C ARG A 276 15.90 21.13 -4.84
N PRO A 277 15.02 22.13 -4.83
CA PRO A 277 14.35 22.55 -3.61
C PRO A 277 13.58 21.40 -2.95
N HIS A 278 13.45 21.39 -1.63
CA HIS A 278 12.62 20.41 -0.90
C HIS A 278 11.23 20.26 -1.52
N LEU A 279 10.60 21.38 -1.89
CA LEU A 279 9.26 21.41 -2.46
C LEU A 279 9.16 20.56 -3.73
N HIS A 280 10.20 20.56 -4.56
CA HIS A 280 10.21 19.78 -5.80
C HIS A 280 10.12 18.27 -5.51
N TYR A 281 10.84 17.81 -4.47
CA TYR A 281 10.84 16.40 -4.10
C TYR A 281 9.52 15.96 -3.45
N LEU A 282 8.94 16.82 -2.62
CA LEU A 282 7.65 16.58 -1.98
C LEU A 282 6.53 16.51 -3.03
N LEU A 283 6.46 17.50 -3.91
CA LEU A 283 5.48 17.53 -4.99
C LEU A 283 5.60 16.31 -5.92
N ARG A 284 6.81 15.80 -6.18
CA ARG A 284 6.96 14.59 -7.00
C ARG A 284 6.37 13.34 -6.36
N GLN A 285 6.21 13.26 -5.05
CA GLN A 285 5.54 12.11 -4.43
C GLN A 285 4.06 12.04 -4.82
N CYS A 286 3.44 13.17 -5.16
CA CYS A 286 2.09 13.21 -5.72
C CYS A 286 1.94 12.44 -7.03
N MET A 287 3.05 12.20 -7.76
CA MET A 287 3.02 11.38 -8.99
C MET A 287 2.58 9.94 -8.71
N ILE A 288 2.76 9.42 -7.48
CA ILE A 288 2.32 8.07 -7.12
C ILE A 288 0.79 7.93 -7.28
N SER A 289 0.04 9.02 -7.02
CA SER A 289 -1.41 9.09 -7.21
C SER A 289 -1.87 9.19 -8.67
N LYS A 290 -0.93 9.24 -9.62
CA LYS A 290 -1.26 9.27 -11.05
C LYS A 290 -1.67 7.87 -11.51
N ASP A 291 -2.74 7.81 -12.27
CA ASP A 291 -3.17 6.64 -13.02
C ASP A 291 -2.57 6.62 -14.44
N ASN A 292 -2.50 5.43 -15.03
CA ASN A 292 -1.98 5.28 -16.40
C ASN A 292 -2.89 5.96 -17.43
N GLU A 293 -4.18 6.04 -17.15
CA GLU A 293 -5.21 6.65 -18.00
C GLU A 293 -5.30 8.18 -17.85
N LYS A 294 -4.62 8.77 -16.85
CA LYS A 294 -4.55 10.21 -16.55
C LYS A 294 -5.91 10.86 -16.27
N GLU A 295 -6.87 10.10 -15.74
CA GLU A 295 -8.23 10.58 -15.46
C GLU A 295 -8.33 11.23 -14.08
N ARG A 296 -7.46 10.83 -13.13
CA ARG A 296 -7.50 11.36 -11.76
C ARG A 296 -7.14 12.85 -11.68
N ARG A 297 -7.91 13.60 -10.88
CA ARG A 297 -7.72 15.03 -10.61
C ARG A 297 -8.00 15.35 -9.14
N GLY A 298 -7.31 16.35 -8.60
CA GLY A 298 -7.59 16.87 -7.25
C GLY A 298 -7.36 15.86 -6.11
N VAL A 299 -6.52 14.85 -6.31
CA VAL A 299 -6.23 13.77 -5.35
C VAL A 299 -5.08 14.10 -4.39
N CYS A 300 -4.50 15.29 -4.52
CA CYS A 300 -3.41 15.78 -3.69
C CYS A 300 -3.81 17.08 -3.00
N THR A 301 -4.00 17.02 -1.68
CA THR A 301 -4.33 18.16 -0.84
C THR A 301 -3.05 18.71 -0.22
N ILE A 302 -2.79 20.01 -0.39
CA ILE A 302 -1.68 20.69 0.30
C ILE A 302 -2.24 21.34 1.56
N ILE A 303 -1.61 21.07 2.70
CA ILE A 303 -2.05 21.49 4.02
C ILE A 303 -0.96 22.36 4.65
N GLY A 304 -1.24 23.65 4.78
CA GLY A 304 -0.41 24.63 5.48
C GLY A 304 -0.71 24.62 6.98
N LYS A 305 0.18 24.04 7.78
CA LYS A 305 0.09 24.06 9.24
C LYS A 305 0.48 25.44 9.77
N HIS A 306 -0.25 25.96 10.74
CA HIS A 306 0.05 27.21 11.41
C HIS A 306 -0.22 27.13 12.91
N ASN A 307 0.46 28.00 13.68
CA ASN A 307 0.30 28.08 15.13
C ASN A 307 -0.60 29.25 15.59
N GLY A 308 -0.87 30.22 14.71
CA GLY A 308 -1.59 31.47 15.04
C GLY A 308 -3.09 31.48 14.76
N MET A 309 -3.73 32.63 14.96
CA MET A 309 -5.14 32.88 14.58
C MET A 309 -5.28 33.12 13.07
N GLN A 310 -6.48 32.88 12.52
CA GLN A 310 -6.79 33.23 11.13
C GLN A 310 -6.85 34.75 10.99
N ASN A 311 -5.84 35.34 10.35
CA ASN A 311 -5.71 36.77 10.13
C ASN A 311 -5.07 37.07 8.76
N GLY A 312 -4.90 38.35 8.42
CA GLY A 312 -4.28 38.77 7.15
C GLY A 312 -2.85 38.25 6.94
N ASN A 313 -2.08 38.06 8.03
CA ASN A 313 -0.72 37.50 7.95
C ASN A 313 -0.76 36.02 7.49
N LEU A 314 -1.69 35.22 8.01
CA LEU A 314 -1.88 33.84 7.55
C LEU A 314 -2.24 33.79 6.05
N GLN A 315 -3.13 34.67 5.59
CA GLN A 315 -3.49 34.73 4.17
C GLN A 315 -2.29 35.08 3.29
N MET A 316 -1.45 36.03 3.70
CA MET A 316 -0.20 36.35 3.00
C MET A 316 0.74 35.15 2.91
N LYS A 317 0.91 34.39 4.00
CA LYS A 317 1.77 33.18 4.01
C LYS A 317 1.24 32.07 3.12
N VAL A 318 -0.08 31.86 3.10
CA VAL A 318 -0.72 30.90 2.18
C VAL A 318 -0.51 31.32 0.74
N GLN A 319 -0.69 32.60 0.41
CA GLN A 319 -0.43 33.13 -0.95
C GLN A 319 1.04 32.98 -1.33
N ALA A 320 1.97 33.25 -0.41
CA ALA A 320 3.40 33.03 -0.64
C ALA A 320 3.70 31.56 -0.96
N LEU A 321 3.14 30.62 -0.19
CA LEU A 321 3.28 29.20 -0.46
C LEU A 321 2.65 28.81 -1.82
N GLU A 322 1.45 29.29 -2.10
CA GLU A 322 0.75 29.01 -3.36
C GLU A 322 1.52 29.50 -4.58
N SER A 323 2.13 30.69 -4.49
CA SER A 323 2.98 31.25 -5.54
C SER A 323 4.22 30.41 -5.85
N LYS A 324 4.69 29.59 -4.89
CA LYS A 324 5.81 28.64 -5.08
C LYS A 324 5.33 27.28 -5.60
N VAL A 325 4.24 26.77 -5.02
CA VAL A 325 3.65 25.47 -5.33
C VAL A 325 3.14 25.40 -6.76
N ARG A 326 2.28 26.35 -7.18
CA ARG A 326 1.55 26.24 -8.46
C ARG A 326 2.48 26.22 -9.68
N PRO A 327 3.48 27.12 -9.80
CA PRO A 327 4.39 27.10 -10.94
C PRO A 327 5.23 25.82 -10.98
N LEU A 328 5.69 25.35 -9.82
CA LEU A 328 6.51 24.15 -9.73
C LEU A 328 5.70 22.88 -10.03
N ALA A 329 4.47 22.80 -9.55
CA ALA A 329 3.54 21.72 -9.87
C ALA A 329 3.22 21.66 -11.37
N LYS A 330 3.04 22.82 -12.02
CA LYS A 330 2.87 22.91 -13.48
C LYS A 330 4.14 22.44 -14.21
N HIS A 331 5.32 22.84 -13.74
CA HIS A 331 6.59 22.43 -14.31
C HIS A 331 6.84 20.91 -14.18
N ILE A 332 6.47 20.30 -13.04
CA ILE A 332 6.60 18.86 -12.81
C ILE A 332 5.50 18.07 -13.55
N GLY A 333 4.39 18.71 -13.93
CA GLY A 333 3.27 18.04 -14.62
C GLY A 333 2.26 17.38 -13.68
N ILE A 334 2.14 17.86 -12.44
CA ILE A 334 1.18 17.35 -11.43
C ILE A 334 0.07 18.35 -11.10
N ALA A 335 0.01 19.50 -11.79
CA ALA A 335 -0.93 20.56 -11.46
C ALA A 335 -2.40 20.09 -11.42
N THR A 336 -2.78 19.14 -12.28
CA THR A 336 -4.13 18.56 -12.31
C THR A 336 -4.44 17.65 -11.12
N LEU A 337 -3.41 17.09 -10.48
CA LEU A 337 -3.57 16.25 -9.31
C LEU A 337 -3.79 17.07 -8.03
N LEU A 338 -3.38 18.34 -8.00
CA LEU A 338 -3.53 19.20 -6.84
C LEU A 338 -4.96 19.73 -6.70
N GLU A 339 -5.45 19.82 -5.46
CA GLU A 339 -6.66 20.60 -5.17
C GLU A 339 -6.45 22.11 -5.47
N ASP A 340 -7.54 22.79 -5.83
CA ASP A 340 -7.53 24.21 -6.23
C ASP A 340 -7.14 25.17 -5.12
N LYS A 341 -7.22 24.76 -3.84
CA LYS A 341 -6.87 25.61 -2.69
C LYS A 341 -5.94 24.87 -1.73
N ILE A 342 -4.98 25.61 -1.19
CA ILE A 342 -4.20 25.14 -0.04
C ILE A 342 -5.11 25.23 1.19
N LYS A 343 -5.28 24.11 1.90
CA LYS A 343 -6.02 24.09 3.17
C LYS A 343 -5.09 24.52 4.28
N THR A 344 -5.62 25.16 5.32
CA THR A 344 -4.85 25.51 6.51
C THR A 344 -5.33 24.72 7.72
N ILE A 345 -4.41 24.39 8.62
CA ILE A 345 -4.74 23.68 9.86
C ILE A 345 -3.96 24.24 11.04
N ASN A 346 -4.64 24.42 12.16
CA ASN A 346 -4.01 24.61 13.46
C ASN A 346 -4.29 23.38 14.33
N LEU A 347 -3.27 22.53 14.50
CA LEU A 347 -3.40 21.27 15.24
C LEU A 347 -3.67 21.47 16.75
N LYS A 348 -3.55 22.70 17.27
CA LYS A 348 -3.93 23.05 18.65
C LYS A 348 -5.40 23.49 18.77
N SER A 349 -6.08 23.71 17.64
CA SER A 349 -7.48 24.16 17.60
C SER A 349 -8.42 22.98 17.35
N HIS A 350 -9.33 22.73 18.30
CA HIS A 350 -10.35 21.68 18.18
C HIS A 350 -11.17 21.78 16.89
N ASN A 351 -11.53 22.99 16.45
CA ASN A 351 -12.29 23.20 15.22
C ASN A 351 -11.50 22.79 13.96
N SER A 352 -10.19 23.04 13.96
CA SER A 352 -9.32 22.69 12.83
C SER A 352 -9.08 21.18 12.76
N THR A 353 -8.91 20.53 13.91
CA THR A 353 -8.73 19.08 13.98
C THR A 353 -10.03 18.31 13.72
N HIS A 354 -11.19 18.88 14.09
CA HIS A 354 -12.49 18.38 13.64
C HIS A 354 -12.64 18.47 12.11
N THR A 355 -12.25 19.61 11.52
CA THR A 355 -12.23 19.79 10.05
C THR A 355 -11.32 18.75 9.36
N LEU A 356 -10.20 18.37 9.99
CA LEU A 356 -9.33 17.30 9.48
C LEU A 356 -10.08 15.95 9.40
N CYS A 357 -10.83 15.59 10.43
CA CYS A 357 -11.62 14.36 10.46
C CYS A 357 -12.78 14.40 9.45
N GLN A 358 -13.44 15.55 9.31
CA GLN A 358 -14.45 15.74 8.26
C GLN A 358 -13.84 15.59 6.86
N ASN A 359 -12.62 16.06 6.62
CA ASN A 359 -11.93 15.82 5.35
C ASN A 359 -11.60 14.34 5.13
N PHE A 360 -11.25 13.60 6.19
CA PHE A 360 -11.02 12.16 6.14
C PHE A 360 -12.30 11.40 5.77
N GLU A 361 -13.41 11.69 6.44
CA GLU A 361 -14.74 11.15 6.12
C GLU A 361 -15.18 11.52 4.70
N ARG A 362 -14.90 12.76 4.27
CA ARG A 362 -15.19 13.22 2.91
C ARG A 362 -14.46 12.38 1.87
N VAL A 363 -13.18 12.07 2.06
CA VAL A 363 -12.44 11.17 1.15
C VAL A 363 -13.17 9.83 1.05
N ILE A 364 -13.57 9.24 2.18
CA ILE A 364 -14.30 7.97 2.19
C ILE A 364 -15.65 8.07 1.46
N ASN A 365 -16.39 9.16 1.67
CA ASN A 365 -17.69 9.36 1.05
C ASN A 365 -17.62 9.60 -0.45
N GLU A 366 -16.65 10.41 -0.90
CA GLU A 366 -16.46 10.77 -2.31
C GLU A 366 -15.82 9.64 -3.13
N THR A 367 -15.09 8.71 -2.51
CA THR A 367 -14.59 7.52 -3.21
C THR A 367 -15.76 6.63 -3.66
N PRO A 368 -15.85 6.27 -4.95
CA PRO A 368 -16.90 5.39 -5.45
C PRO A 368 -16.70 3.95 -4.96
N TYR A 369 -17.80 3.19 -4.91
CA TYR A 369 -17.72 1.75 -4.71
C TYR A 369 -17.23 1.06 -5.98
N GLU A 370 -16.32 0.12 -5.80
CA GLU A 370 -16.00 -0.91 -6.79
C GLU A 370 -16.71 -2.21 -6.38
N GLU A 371 -17.35 -2.88 -7.34
CA GLU A 371 -17.97 -4.19 -7.12
C GLU A 371 -16.97 -5.29 -7.45
N ILE A 372 -16.51 -6.01 -6.43
CA ILE A 372 -15.52 -7.09 -6.58
C ILE A 372 -16.13 -8.43 -6.18
N PRO A 373 -15.69 -9.57 -6.76
CA PRO A 373 -16.11 -10.89 -6.31
C PRO A 373 -15.87 -11.11 -4.81
N VAL A 374 -16.79 -11.74 -4.09
CA VAL A 374 -16.62 -12.04 -2.65
C VAL A 374 -15.40 -12.92 -2.39
N VAL A 375 -15.07 -13.81 -3.31
CA VAL A 375 -13.86 -14.65 -3.23
C VAL A 375 -12.58 -13.82 -3.08
N TRP A 376 -12.53 -12.61 -3.65
CA TRP A 376 -11.38 -11.71 -3.47
C TRP A 376 -11.28 -11.23 -2.03
N VAL A 377 -12.41 -10.90 -1.41
CA VAL A 377 -12.48 -10.49 0.00
C VAL A 377 -12.04 -11.63 0.90
N PHE A 378 -12.52 -12.85 0.64
CA PHE A 378 -12.16 -14.08 1.35
C PHE A 378 -10.66 -14.37 1.28
N LEU A 379 -10.08 -14.36 0.07
CA LEU A 379 -8.66 -14.61 -0.11
C LEU A 379 -7.81 -13.50 0.54
N ARG A 380 -8.26 -12.24 0.50
CA ARG A 380 -7.55 -11.15 1.18
C ARG A 380 -7.61 -11.27 2.71
N SER A 381 -8.74 -11.70 3.27
CA SER A 381 -8.89 -11.88 4.72
C SER A 381 -8.01 -12.99 5.27
N LEU A 382 -7.71 -14.00 4.46
CA LEU A 382 -6.77 -15.07 4.78
C LEU A 382 -5.42 -14.52 5.23
N PHE A 383 -4.83 -13.60 4.46
CA PHE A 383 -3.48 -13.07 4.73
C PHE A 383 -3.36 -12.24 6.02
N TYR A 384 -4.49 -11.82 6.61
CA TYR A 384 -4.50 -11.17 7.93
C TYR A 384 -4.48 -12.16 9.08
N ARG A 385 -5.03 -13.36 8.87
CA ARG A 385 -5.07 -14.41 9.89
C ARG A 385 -3.75 -15.14 10.01
N PHE A 386 -3.08 -15.38 8.88
CA PHE A 386 -1.80 -16.06 8.84
C PHE A 386 -0.62 -15.08 8.94
N ASP A 387 0.52 -15.53 9.45
CA ASP A 387 1.72 -14.67 9.57
C ASP A 387 2.49 -14.49 8.24
N TRP A 388 1.87 -14.83 7.12
CA TRP A 388 2.51 -14.70 5.81
C TRP A 388 2.80 -13.24 5.48
N LYS A 389 4.04 -12.97 5.07
CA LYS A 389 4.47 -11.65 4.59
C LYS A 389 4.51 -11.61 3.07
N ILE A 390 4.82 -12.77 2.48
CA ILE A 390 5.07 -12.98 1.06
C ILE A 390 4.52 -14.37 0.74
N ILE A 391 3.92 -14.53 -0.44
CA ILE A 391 3.49 -15.81 -1.00
C ILE A 391 4.09 -15.99 -2.38
N ALA A 392 4.47 -17.21 -2.77
CA ALA A 392 4.86 -17.49 -4.14
C ALA A 392 3.64 -17.37 -5.06
N ARG A 393 3.84 -16.93 -6.29
CA ARG A 393 2.74 -16.69 -7.23
C ARG A 393 2.02 -18.00 -7.60
N ASP A 394 2.77 -19.08 -7.71
CA ASP A 394 2.22 -20.42 -7.99
C ASP A 394 1.35 -20.93 -6.83
N ASP A 395 1.77 -20.70 -5.58
CA ASP A 395 0.97 -21.05 -4.40
C ASP A 395 -0.32 -20.23 -4.33
N LEU A 396 -0.22 -18.91 -4.60
CA LEU A 396 -1.38 -18.03 -4.68
C LEU A 396 -2.34 -18.47 -5.79
N LYS A 397 -1.80 -18.86 -6.96
CA LYS A 397 -2.59 -19.38 -8.08
C LYS A 397 -3.31 -20.66 -7.69
N ALA A 398 -2.62 -21.61 -7.07
CA ALA A 398 -3.23 -22.86 -6.60
C ALA A 398 -4.35 -22.62 -5.56
N MET A 399 -4.16 -21.66 -4.64
CA MET A 399 -5.23 -21.25 -3.70
C MET A 399 -6.41 -20.61 -4.42
N ALA A 400 -6.15 -19.73 -5.38
CA ALA A 400 -7.18 -19.04 -6.16
C ALA A 400 -8.01 -20.03 -6.99
N GLU A 401 -7.38 -20.99 -7.66
CA GLU A 401 -8.04 -22.06 -8.42
C GLU A 401 -8.96 -22.91 -7.52
N LYS A 402 -8.51 -23.27 -6.32
CA LYS A 402 -9.33 -23.99 -5.33
C LYS A 402 -10.54 -23.18 -4.87
N CYS A 403 -10.45 -21.86 -4.89
CA CYS A 403 -11.56 -20.95 -4.61
C CYS A 403 -12.44 -20.65 -5.85
N GLY A 404 -12.20 -21.30 -6.99
CA GLY A 404 -12.96 -21.10 -8.23
C GLY A 404 -12.58 -19.83 -9.00
N MET A 405 -11.41 -19.24 -8.75
CA MET A 405 -10.90 -18.09 -9.50
C MET A 405 -10.11 -18.57 -10.72
N ASP A 406 -10.39 -17.96 -11.88
CA ASP A 406 -9.55 -18.10 -13.07
C ASP A 406 -8.37 -17.10 -13.06
N ASP A 407 -7.48 -17.23 -14.05
CA ASP A 407 -6.28 -16.39 -14.19
C ASP A 407 -6.61 -14.88 -14.32
N GLU A 408 -7.71 -14.53 -15.00
CA GLU A 408 -8.15 -13.14 -15.15
C GLU A 408 -8.71 -12.58 -13.84
N SER A 409 -9.48 -13.37 -13.09
CA SER A 409 -9.96 -13.02 -11.75
C SER A 409 -8.80 -12.83 -10.78
N LEU A 410 -7.77 -13.70 -10.82
CA LEU A 410 -6.57 -13.55 -10.00
C LEU A 410 -5.76 -12.29 -10.37
N LYS A 411 -5.61 -12.00 -11.65
CA LYS A 411 -4.97 -10.76 -12.12
C LYS A 411 -5.75 -9.52 -11.67
N GLY A 412 -7.09 -9.58 -11.72
CA GLY A 412 -7.98 -8.57 -11.20
C GLY A 412 -7.79 -8.35 -9.69
N PHE A 413 -7.75 -9.43 -8.91
CA PHE A 413 -7.48 -9.42 -7.48
C PHE A 413 -6.16 -8.70 -7.18
N CYS A 414 -5.08 -9.08 -7.87
CA CYS A 414 -3.76 -8.50 -7.66
C CYS A 414 -3.72 -7.01 -8.00
N LYS A 415 -4.31 -6.62 -9.13
CA LYS A 415 -4.41 -5.22 -9.55
C LYS A 415 -5.22 -4.40 -8.54
N PHE A 416 -6.38 -4.89 -8.13
CA PHE A 416 -7.28 -4.21 -7.20
C PHE A 416 -6.62 -3.96 -5.85
N TYR A 417 -6.07 -4.98 -5.19
CA TYR A 417 -5.44 -4.81 -3.88
C TYR A 417 -4.08 -4.11 -3.93
N THR A 418 -3.38 -4.14 -5.07
CA THR A 418 -2.20 -3.29 -5.29
C THR A 418 -2.61 -1.82 -5.40
N SER A 419 -3.77 -1.50 -6.00
CA SER A 419 -4.20 -0.11 -6.27
C SER A 419 -4.20 0.84 -5.07
N PHE A 420 -4.38 0.31 -3.86
CA PHE A 420 -4.36 1.07 -2.60
C PHE A 420 -3.34 0.50 -1.60
N GLY A 421 -2.33 -0.23 -2.08
CA GLY A 421 -1.21 -0.73 -1.27
C GLY A 421 -1.60 -1.74 -0.18
N SER A 422 -2.68 -2.49 -0.40
CA SER A 422 -3.11 -3.56 0.50
C SER A 422 -2.26 -4.83 0.32
N ILE A 423 -1.79 -5.06 -0.89
CA ILE A 423 -0.71 -5.99 -1.26
C ILE A 423 0.23 -5.28 -2.25
N PHE A 424 1.39 -5.86 -2.56
CA PHE A 424 2.16 -5.50 -3.75
C PHE A 424 2.39 -6.73 -4.63
N ASP A 425 1.82 -6.71 -5.83
CA ASP A 425 2.17 -7.63 -6.90
C ASP A 425 3.08 -6.91 -7.91
N LEU A 426 4.38 -7.20 -7.85
CA LEU A 426 5.34 -6.58 -8.78
C LEU A 426 5.33 -7.22 -10.16
N SER A 427 4.59 -8.33 -10.37
CA SER A 427 4.38 -8.88 -11.72
C SER A 427 3.62 -7.91 -12.64
N LEU A 428 2.92 -6.94 -12.05
CA LEU A 428 2.31 -5.81 -12.75
C LEU A 428 3.34 -4.84 -13.35
N VAL A 429 4.58 -4.84 -12.85
CA VAL A 429 5.70 -4.02 -13.32
C VAL A 429 6.70 -4.86 -14.12
N ASP A 430 7.05 -6.04 -13.61
CA ASP A 430 7.97 -7.01 -14.22
C ASP A 430 7.32 -8.41 -14.21
N PRO A 431 6.77 -8.89 -15.34
CA PRO A 431 6.07 -10.18 -15.41
C PRO A 431 6.85 -11.39 -14.91
N ASP A 432 8.18 -11.28 -14.83
CA ASP A 432 9.06 -12.35 -14.36
C ASP A 432 9.12 -12.46 -12.82
N TYR A 433 8.54 -11.51 -12.07
CA TYR A 433 8.52 -11.54 -10.61
C TYR A 433 7.57 -12.63 -10.07
N GLN A 434 8.12 -13.53 -9.26
CA GLN A 434 7.45 -14.79 -8.85
C GLN A 434 6.75 -14.75 -7.49
N PHE A 435 6.59 -13.58 -6.89
CA PHE A 435 6.03 -13.45 -5.54
C PHE A 435 4.94 -12.39 -5.46
N VAL A 436 4.09 -12.49 -4.45
CA VAL A 436 3.16 -11.44 -4.05
C VAL A 436 3.43 -11.07 -2.61
N ILE A 437 3.64 -9.78 -2.36
CA ILE A 437 3.90 -9.24 -1.03
C ILE A 437 2.55 -8.94 -0.38
N VAL A 438 2.09 -9.82 0.49
CA VAL A 438 0.75 -9.75 1.12
C VAL A 438 0.71 -8.87 2.38
N LYS A 439 1.89 -8.54 2.94
CA LYS A 439 2.05 -7.52 4.00
C LYS A 439 3.06 -6.44 3.57
N PRO A 440 2.66 -5.50 2.68
CA PRO A 440 3.52 -4.46 2.12
C PRO A 440 4.40 -3.72 3.11
N VAL A 441 3.85 -3.33 4.25
CA VAL A 441 4.57 -2.50 5.23
C VAL A 441 5.65 -3.28 5.96
N GLN A 442 5.37 -4.52 6.36
CA GLN A 442 6.38 -5.38 6.98
C GLN A 442 7.52 -5.68 6.01
N PHE A 443 7.20 -5.84 4.73
CA PHE A 443 8.20 -5.93 3.66
C PHE A 443 9.03 -4.63 3.56
N LEU A 444 8.39 -3.47 3.47
CA LEU A 444 9.10 -2.18 3.40
C LEU A 444 9.97 -1.91 4.65
N ARG A 445 9.56 -2.35 5.83
CA ARG A 445 10.35 -2.26 7.08
C ARG A 445 11.61 -3.11 6.99
N LYS A 446 11.50 -4.39 6.64
CA LYS A 446 12.67 -5.26 6.44
C LYS A 446 13.60 -4.72 5.36
N LEU A 447 13.05 -4.12 4.30
CA LEU A 447 13.84 -3.48 3.26
C LEU A 447 14.59 -2.23 3.78
N ASN A 448 14.04 -1.53 4.77
CA ASN A 448 14.73 -0.43 5.43
C ASN A 448 15.88 -0.92 6.33
N ASP A 449 15.78 -2.09 6.95
CA ASP A 449 16.87 -2.64 7.77
C ASP A 449 18.14 -2.88 6.94
N LEU A 450 17.97 -3.30 5.68
CA LEU A 450 19.07 -3.38 4.70
C LEU A 450 19.80 -2.03 4.54
N LEU A 451 19.07 -0.91 4.56
CA LEU A 451 19.68 0.43 4.44
C LEU A 451 20.45 0.88 5.66
N GLN A 452 19.98 0.48 6.84
CA GLN A 452 20.58 0.86 8.10
C GLN A 452 21.79 -0.01 8.45
N ASN A 453 22.02 -1.08 7.70
CA ASN A 453 23.14 -1.97 7.91
C ASN A 453 24.48 -1.35 7.43
N ASP A 454 25.27 -0.87 8.40
CA ASP A 454 26.56 -0.22 8.16
C ASP A 454 27.59 -1.12 7.43
N LYS A 455 27.48 -2.44 7.53
CA LYS A 455 28.41 -3.38 6.86
C LYS A 455 28.36 -3.22 5.34
N PHE A 456 27.18 -2.94 4.79
CA PHE A 456 26.97 -2.89 3.33
C PHE A 456 27.16 -1.50 2.72
N ARG A 457 27.35 -0.47 3.55
CA ARG A 457 27.46 0.93 3.12
C ARG A 457 28.77 1.29 2.43
N GLN A 458 29.77 0.42 2.47
CA GLN A 458 31.12 0.71 1.95
C GLN A 458 31.26 0.52 0.44
N THR A 459 30.57 -0.48 -0.14
CA THR A 459 30.74 -0.86 -1.55
C THR A 459 29.45 -0.81 -2.35
N GLY A 460 28.29 -0.85 -1.68
CA GLY A 460 26.99 -1.03 -2.35
C GLY A 460 26.87 -2.38 -3.05
N ILE A 461 27.72 -3.35 -2.72
CA ILE A 461 27.69 -4.71 -3.23
C ILE A 461 27.43 -5.63 -2.05
N VAL A 462 26.40 -6.46 -2.15
CA VAL A 462 25.98 -7.37 -1.08
C VAL A 462 25.94 -8.80 -1.64
N SER A 463 26.55 -9.76 -0.94
CA SER A 463 26.50 -11.16 -1.35
C SER A 463 25.14 -11.76 -1.09
N GLU A 464 24.77 -12.76 -1.89
CA GLU A 464 23.55 -13.54 -1.68
C GLU A 464 23.51 -14.18 -0.27
N SER A 465 24.65 -14.66 0.22
CA SER A 465 24.79 -15.22 1.58
C SER A 465 24.43 -14.21 2.67
N ALA A 466 24.93 -12.97 2.56
CA ALA A 466 24.64 -11.93 3.54
C ALA A 466 23.16 -11.50 3.50
N CYS A 467 22.52 -11.54 2.32
CA CYS A 467 21.09 -11.27 2.21
C CYS A 467 20.23 -12.40 2.78
N ARG A 468 20.66 -13.68 2.69
CA ARG A 468 19.95 -14.83 3.27
C ARG A 468 19.78 -14.67 4.78
N ASP A 469 20.86 -14.31 5.48
CA ASP A 469 20.87 -14.14 6.93
C ASP A 469 19.95 -12.99 7.39
N MET A 470 19.83 -11.94 6.58
CA MET A 470 19.06 -10.74 6.92
C MET A 470 17.55 -10.89 6.69
N PHE A 471 17.12 -11.72 5.74
CA PHE A 471 15.72 -11.81 5.33
C PHE A 471 15.00 -13.09 5.77
N ASP A 472 15.50 -13.80 6.78
CA ASP A 472 14.90 -15.02 7.35
C ASP A 472 14.44 -16.03 6.29
N GLY A 473 15.27 -16.29 5.27
CA GLY A 473 14.95 -17.23 4.20
C GLY A 473 14.08 -16.69 3.05
N HIS A 474 13.56 -15.46 3.12
CA HIS A 474 12.79 -14.82 2.04
C HIS A 474 13.61 -13.94 1.10
N MET A 475 14.95 -14.08 1.12
CA MET A 475 15.87 -13.21 0.41
C MET A 475 15.55 -13.03 -1.08
N THR A 476 15.16 -14.10 -1.77
CA THR A 476 14.82 -14.04 -3.21
C THR A 476 13.71 -13.04 -3.48
N ALA A 477 12.61 -13.07 -2.72
CA ALA A 477 11.52 -12.13 -2.88
C ALA A 477 11.97 -10.66 -2.68
N PHE A 478 12.80 -10.38 -1.67
CA PHE A 478 13.31 -9.02 -1.44
C PHE A 478 14.25 -8.54 -2.54
N MET A 479 15.21 -9.38 -2.93
CA MET A 479 16.23 -9.00 -3.89
C MET A 479 15.69 -8.95 -5.31
N ASP A 480 14.83 -9.89 -5.69
CA ASP A 480 14.16 -9.89 -6.98
C ASP A 480 13.21 -8.70 -7.10
N ALA A 481 12.56 -8.25 -6.02
CA ALA A 481 11.77 -7.03 -6.02
C ALA A 481 12.64 -5.80 -6.34
N LEU A 482 13.80 -5.67 -5.68
CA LEU A 482 14.74 -4.58 -5.98
C LEU A 482 15.26 -4.65 -7.42
N VAL A 483 15.53 -5.84 -7.95
CA VAL A 483 15.99 -6.02 -9.34
C VAL A 483 14.88 -5.70 -10.35
N SER A 484 13.65 -6.14 -10.09
CA SER A 484 12.46 -5.92 -10.93
C SER A 484 12.16 -4.42 -11.06
N LEU A 485 12.27 -3.70 -9.94
CA LEU A 485 12.09 -2.24 -9.89
C LEU A 485 13.33 -1.46 -10.34
N ASN A 486 14.38 -2.13 -10.82
CA ASN A 486 15.67 -1.53 -11.19
C ASN A 486 16.31 -0.68 -10.07
N LEU A 487 16.09 -1.05 -8.81
CA LEU A 487 16.77 -0.46 -7.65
C LEU A 487 18.08 -1.20 -7.32
N ALA A 488 18.25 -2.40 -7.86
CA ALA A 488 19.44 -3.21 -7.77
C ALA A 488 19.78 -3.89 -9.11
N ALA A 489 21.03 -4.33 -9.27
CA ALA A 489 21.44 -5.21 -10.35
C ALA A 489 22.04 -6.50 -9.76
N ARG A 490 21.53 -7.65 -10.21
CA ARG A 490 22.15 -8.95 -9.92
C ARG A 490 23.42 -9.10 -10.76
N VAL A 491 24.53 -9.41 -10.11
CA VAL A 491 25.86 -9.55 -10.73
C VAL A 491 26.53 -10.81 -10.18
N ILE A 492 27.46 -11.40 -10.93
CA ILE A 492 28.25 -12.57 -10.51
C ILE A 492 29.69 -12.15 -10.22
N LYS A 493 30.43 -12.95 -9.43
CA LYS A 493 31.81 -12.63 -9.03
C LYS A 493 32.71 -12.32 -10.22
N SER A 494 32.58 -13.03 -11.33
CA SER A 494 33.40 -12.76 -12.55
C SER A 494 33.19 -11.35 -13.12
N ASN A 495 32.04 -10.73 -12.86
CA ASN A 495 31.74 -9.33 -13.19
C ASN A 495 32.13 -8.34 -12.09
N LEU A 496 32.87 -8.75 -11.05
CA LEU A 496 33.28 -7.88 -9.95
C LEU A 496 34.81 -7.82 -9.84
N GLU A 497 35.33 -6.63 -9.54
CA GLU A 497 36.73 -6.42 -9.16
C GLU A 497 36.83 -6.45 -7.63
N LEU A 498 36.81 -7.66 -7.05
CA LEU A 498 36.97 -7.92 -5.62
C LEU A 498 38.31 -8.59 -5.33
N GLU A 499 38.87 -8.35 -4.14
CA GLU A 499 40.07 -9.04 -3.64
C GLU A 499 39.87 -10.57 -3.67
N PRO A 500 40.92 -11.34 -3.95
CA PRO A 500 40.85 -12.79 -4.07
C PRO A 500 40.64 -13.45 -2.70
N ASN A 501 39.40 -13.47 -2.23
CA ASN A 501 38.94 -14.30 -1.13
C ASN A 501 38.31 -15.61 -1.68
N GLU A 502 38.17 -16.60 -0.81
CA GLU A 502 37.57 -17.95 -1.00
C GLU A 502 36.10 -17.91 -1.46
N LEU A 503 35.85 -17.31 -2.60
CA LEU A 503 34.55 -17.16 -3.25
C LEU A 503 34.66 -17.77 -4.65
N THR A 504 33.64 -18.45 -5.14
CA THR A 504 33.66 -19.03 -6.48
C THR A 504 33.33 -17.98 -7.54
N GLU A 505 33.79 -18.15 -8.79
CA GLU A 505 33.50 -17.18 -9.88
C GLU A 505 32.00 -17.01 -10.18
N ASN A 506 31.19 -17.98 -9.76
CA ASN A 506 29.74 -18.02 -9.96
C ASN A 506 28.93 -17.52 -8.76
N ASP A 507 29.60 -17.07 -7.69
CA ASP A 507 28.91 -16.53 -6.53
C ASP A 507 28.10 -15.28 -6.94
N ILE A 508 26.87 -15.19 -6.44
CA ILE A 508 25.92 -14.13 -6.78
C ILE A 508 26.01 -12.99 -5.78
N PHE A 509 25.97 -11.78 -6.33
CA PHE A 509 25.96 -10.52 -5.60
C PHE A 509 24.88 -9.60 -6.15
N TYR A 510 24.55 -8.60 -5.35
CA TYR A 510 23.62 -7.54 -5.70
C TYR A 510 24.30 -6.19 -5.57
N TYR A 511 24.34 -5.47 -6.69
CA TYR A 511 24.74 -4.08 -6.74
C TYR A 511 23.55 -3.18 -6.41
N ILE A 512 23.61 -2.48 -5.28
CA ILE A 512 22.57 -1.63 -4.73
C ILE A 512 23.15 -0.23 -4.50
N PRO A 513 23.03 0.70 -5.47
CA PRO A 513 23.66 2.01 -5.39
C PRO A 513 23.33 2.79 -4.11
N THR A 514 22.11 2.61 -3.59
CA THR A 514 21.53 3.38 -2.48
C THR A 514 22.16 3.16 -1.13
N LEU A 515 22.87 2.05 -0.93
CA LEU A 515 23.54 1.74 0.34
C LEU A 515 24.76 2.63 0.60
N ARG A 516 25.36 3.20 -0.45
CA ARG A 516 26.64 3.88 -0.35
C ARG A 516 26.55 5.29 0.20
N LYS A 517 27.68 5.81 0.70
CA LYS A 517 27.81 7.20 1.15
C LYS A 517 27.71 8.16 -0.03
N MET A 518 27.35 9.41 0.21
CA MET A 518 27.31 10.43 -0.85
C MET A 518 28.70 11.05 -1.05
N ASN A 519 29.06 11.33 -2.30
CA ASN A 519 30.21 12.18 -2.60
C ASN A 519 29.77 13.62 -2.88
N LYS A 520 30.57 14.59 -2.42
CA LYS A 520 30.49 16.00 -2.81
C LYS A 520 31.52 16.25 -3.92
N GLU A 521 31.33 15.67 -5.10
CA GLU A 521 32.31 15.81 -6.19
C GLU A 521 31.84 16.71 -7.33
N GLN A 522 32.82 17.39 -7.93
CA GLN A 522 32.66 18.39 -8.99
C GLN A 522 32.45 17.74 -10.36
N LEU A 523 31.66 18.43 -11.20
CA LEU A 523 31.42 18.06 -12.59
C LEU A 523 32.74 18.01 -13.37
N ASN A 524 33.01 16.90 -14.07
CA ASN A 524 34.12 16.82 -15.00
C ASN A 524 33.71 17.47 -16.34
N PRO A 525 34.35 18.58 -16.77
CA PRO A 525 33.98 19.29 -17.99
C PRO A 525 34.25 18.50 -19.28
N LYS A 526 35.01 17.40 -19.21
CA LYS A 526 35.30 16.51 -20.34
C LYS A 526 34.39 15.27 -20.39
N SER A 527 33.30 15.25 -19.63
CA SER A 527 32.35 14.13 -19.60
C SER A 527 31.19 14.32 -20.57
N ILE A 528 30.62 13.20 -21.03
CA ILE A 528 29.40 13.21 -21.82
C ILE A 528 28.23 13.35 -20.86
N HIS A 529 27.40 14.38 -21.07
CA HIS A 529 26.22 14.63 -20.26
C HIS A 529 24.99 13.97 -20.88
N VAL A 530 24.52 12.87 -20.29
CA VAL A 530 23.28 12.22 -20.72
C VAL A 530 22.10 12.84 -19.95
N LEU A 531 21.41 13.76 -20.61
CA LEU A 531 20.17 14.33 -20.12
C LEU A 531 19.07 13.28 -20.26
N THR A 532 18.43 12.95 -19.15
CA THR A 532 17.38 11.95 -19.08
C THR A 532 16.14 12.56 -18.46
N SER A 533 14.96 11.95 -18.66
CA SER A 533 13.74 12.43 -18.02
C SER A 533 13.97 12.59 -16.51
N ILE A 534 13.40 13.67 -15.99
CA ILE A 534 13.44 14.04 -14.59
C ILE A 534 12.62 13.06 -13.75
N ASP A 535 11.73 12.30 -14.39
CA ASP A 535 10.77 11.42 -13.74
C ASP A 535 11.39 10.12 -13.23
N THR A 536 12.52 9.69 -13.79
CA THR A 536 13.22 8.48 -13.36
C THR A 536 14.33 8.83 -12.35
N PRO A 537 14.27 8.33 -11.09
CA PRO A 537 15.31 8.63 -10.12
C PRO A 537 16.67 8.07 -10.58
N HIS A 538 17.74 8.78 -10.26
CA HIS A 538 19.10 8.47 -10.70
C HIS A 538 19.61 7.07 -10.32
N ILE A 539 19.16 6.52 -9.19
CA ILE A 539 19.51 5.16 -8.75
C ILE A 539 19.05 4.12 -9.76
N PHE A 540 17.87 4.30 -10.33
CA PHE A 540 17.35 3.44 -11.37
C PHE A 540 18.30 3.43 -12.56
N LYS A 541 18.75 4.63 -12.96
CA LYS A 541 19.67 4.78 -14.10
C LYS A 541 20.99 4.04 -13.88
N GLN A 542 21.56 4.07 -12.66
CA GLN A 542 22.78 3.34 -12.35
C GLN A 542 22.58 1.82 -12.39
N ALA A 543 21.59 1.31 -11.66
CA ALA A 543 21.33 -0.14 -11.62
C ALA A 543 20.95 -0.68 -13.00
N THR A 544 20.06 0.00 -13.74
CA THR A 544 19.67 -0.40 -15.10
C THR A 544 20.86 -0.33 -16.05
N PHE A 545 21.66 0.74 -16.02
CA PHE A 545 22.84 0.84 -16.88
C PHE A 545 23.83 -0.29 -16.61
N THR A 546 24.18 -0.54 -15.34
CA THR A 546 25.09 -1.62 -14.95
C THR A 546 24.59 -2.98 -15.43
N LYS A 547 23.31 -3.29 -15.20
CA LYS A 547 22.67 -4.54 -15.65
C LYS A 547 22.81 -4.75 -17.16
N HIS A 548 22.48 -3.72 -17.95
CA HIS A 548 22.52 -3.83 -19.41
C HIS A 548 23.95 -3.84 -19.96
N PHE A 549 24.85 -3.03 -19.40
CA PHE A 549 26.23 -2.94 -19.85
C PHE A 549 26.99 -4.24 -19.62
N LEU A 550 26.94 -4.80 -18.40
CA LEU A 550 27.61 -6.07 -18.07
C LEU A 550 27.07 -7.25 -18.89
N ARG A 551 25.79 -7.22 -19.28
CA ARG A 551 25.20 -8.22 -20.18
C ARG A 551 25.78 -8.14 -21.61
N LEU A 552 26.01 -6.94 -22.13
CA LEU A 552 26.56 -6.72 -23.47
C LEU A 552 28.09 -6.88 -23.51
N ARG A 553 28.76 -6.69 -22.37
CA ARG A 553 30.21 -6.83 -22.21
C ARG A 553 30.50 -7.76 -21.01
N PRO A 554 30.36 -9.09 -21.16
CA PRO A 554 30.55 -10.04 -20.07
C PRO A 554 31.93 -10.00 -19.41
N GLN A 555 32.94 -9.53 -20.14
CA GLN A 555 34.32 -9.35 -19.65
C GLN A 555 34.51 -8.09 -18.79
N ALA A 556 33.53 -7.18 -18.78
CA ALA A 556 33.60 -5.98 -17.97
C ALA A 556 33.38 -6.31 -16.49
N LYS A 557 34.09 -5.57 -15.63
CA LYS A 557 34.05 -5.73 -14.18
C LYS A 557 33.55 -4.47 -13.52
N LEU A 558 32.55 -4.60 -12.66
CA LEU A 558 32.10 -3.55 -11.76
C LEU A 558 33.13 -3.39 -10.65
N VAL A 559 33.63 -2.17 -10.51
CA VAL A 559 34.59 -1.81 -9.46
C VAL A 559 33.84 -1.29 -8.25
N PRO A 560 34.10 -1.82 -7.03
CA PRO A 560 33.50 -1.29 -5.81
C PRO A 560 33.77 0.21 -5.66
N SER A 561 32.72 0.97 -5.36
CA SER A 561 32.83 2.40 -5.08
C SER A 561 32.18 2.72 -3.75
N LYS A 562 32.75 3.69 -3.02
CA LYS A 562 32.22 4.20 -1.75
C LYS A 562 31.05 5.17 -1.94
N TYR A 563 30.79 5.59 -3.19
CA TYR A 563 29.93 6.72 -3.49
C TYR A 563 28.65 6.33 -4.23
N ARG A 564 27.49 6.67 -3.66
CA ARG A 564 26.15 6.35 -4.19
C ARG A 564 25.85 6.99 -5.53
N ASN A 565 26.46 8.12 -5.83
CA ASN A 565 26.28 8.81 -7.11
C ASN A 565 27.21 8.29 -8.21
N GLN A 566 28.11 7.34 -7.91
CA GLN A 566 29.16 6.92 -8.83
C GLN A 566 29.09 5.41 -9.10
N THR A 567 29.17 5.02 -10.36
CA THR A 567 29.37 3.63 -10.80
C THR A 567 30.64 3.58 -11.61
N ILE A 568 31.53 2.63 -11.32
CA ILE A 568 32.80 2.46 -12.04
C ILE A 568 32.80 1.06 -12.66
N ILE A 569 33.03 0.97 -13.96
CA ILE A 569 33.11 -0.29 -14.69
C ILE A 569 34.43 -0.30 -15.47
N ASN A 570 35.21 -1.37 -15.33
CA ASN A 570 36.44 -1.62 -16.05
C ASN A 570 36.18 -2.64 -17.16
N ASP A 571 36.21 -2.22 -18.43
CA ASP A 571 36.14 -3.16 -19.56
C ASP A 571 37.51 -3.76 -19.82
N THR A 572 37.72 -4.99 -19.34
CA THR A 572 39.04 -5.64 -19.38
C THR A 572 39.53 -5.95 -20.80
N ALA A 573 38.65 -6.06 -21.80
CA ALA A 573 39.06 -6.29 -23.19
C ALA A 573 39.71 -5.06 -23.81
N THR A 574 39.16 -3.88 -23.54
CA THR A 574 39.68 -2.60 -24.08
C THR A 574 40.61 -1.90 -23.09
N GLY A 575 40.60 -2.32 -21.83
CA GLY A 575 41.24 -1.68 -20.68
C GLY A 575 40.68 -0.28 -20.42
N THR A 576 39.45 0.01 -20.84
CA THR A 576 38.79 1.32 -20.67
C THR A 576 37.97 1.32 -19.39
N ILE A 577 38.10 2.37 -18.60
CA ILE A 577 37.34 2.61 -17.38
C ILE A 577 36.18 3.57 -17.69
N ILE A 578 34.96 3.07 -17.47
CA ILE A 578 33.73 3.85 -17.54
C ILE A 578 33.35 4.31 -16.14
N THR A 579 33.28 5.63 -15.95
CA THR A 579 32.75 6.24 -14.73
C THR A 579 31.41 6.90 -15.02
N LEU A 580 30.35 6.40 -14.41
CA LEU A 580 29.04 7.04 -14.42
C LEU A 580 28.84 7.80 -13.12
N THR A 581 28.70 9.12 -13.23
CA THR A 581 28.37 9.98 -12.10
C THR A 581 26.97 10.55 -12.30
N SER A 582 26.00 10.08 -11.52
CA SER A 582 24.63 10.57 -11.61
C SER A 582 24.44 11.87 -10.82
N PHE A 583 23.80 12.84 -11.46
CA PHE A 583 23.27 14.06 -10.87
C PHE A 583 21.83 14.26 -11.33
N SER A 584 21.08 15.18 -10.73
CA SER A 584 19.74 15.50 -11.22
C SER A 584 19.85 16.74 -12.10
N PRO A 585 19.39 16.73 -13.37
CA PRO A 585 18.70 15.66 -14.09
C PRO A 585 19.58 14.71 -14.94
N ALA A 586 20.90 14.90 -15.01
CA ALA A 586 21.74 14.18 -15.97
C ALA A 586 22.69 13.15 -15.35
N THR A 587 23.16 12.21 -16.17
CA THR A 587 24.26 11.31 -15.79
C THR A 587 25.48 11.66 -16.61
N ASN A 588 26.61 11.85 -15.94
CA ASN A 588 27.90 12.10 -16.57
C ASN A 588 28.50 10.76 -16.83
N LEU A 589 28.91 10.57 -18.07
CA LEU A 589 29.67 9.42 -18.46
C LEU A 589 31.06 9.90 -18.85
N HIS A 590 32.07 9.39 -18.14
CA HIS A 590 33.46 9.66 -18.41
C HIS A 590 34.15 8.35 -18.77
N LEU A 591 34.92 8.39 -19.86
CA LEU A 591 35.86 7.35 -20.24
C LEU A 591 37.26 7.89 -19.96
N ASP A 592 38.09 7.10 -19.29
CA ASP A 592 39.50 7.43 -19.06
C ASP A 592 40.29 7.55 -20.38
N LYS A 593 39.92 6.74 -21.38
CA LYS A 593 40.46 6.77 -22.73
C LYS A 593 39.39 6.47 -23.79
N PRO A 594 39.53 6.98 -25.03
CA PRO A 594 38.58 6.71 -26.11
C PRO A 594 38.52 5.22 -26.47
N SER A 595 37.31 4.71 -26.69
CA SER A 595 37.06 3.35 -27.21
C SER A 595 35.75 3.31 -27.98
N GLU A 596 35.82 3.06 -29.28
CA GLU A 596 34.65 3.02 -30.16
C GLU A 596 33.68 1.89 -29.76
N GLU A 597 34.22 0.73 -29.40
CA GLU A 597 33.44 -0.42 -28.94
C GLU A 597 32.65 -0.12 -27.66
N VAL A 598 33.31 0.51 -26.68
CA VAL A 598 32.68 0.89 -25.41
C VAL A 598 31.62 1.96 -25.66
N CYS A 599 31.91 2.96 -26.49
CA CYS A 599 30.97 4.01 -26.87
C CYS A 599 29.72 3.43 -27.55
N SER A 600 29.89 2.52 -28.51
CA SER A 600 28.79 1.84 -29.21
C SER A 600 27.90 1.07 -28.24
N CYS A 601 28.52 0.34 -27.31
CA CYS A 601 27.80 -0.37 -26.25
C CYS A 601 27.02 0.58 -25.33
N ILE A 602 27.61 1.71 -24.92
CA ILE A 602 26.92 2.73 -24.10
C ILE A 602 25.66 3.25 -24.82
N VAL A 603 25.78 3.60 -26.11
CA VAL A 603 24.65 4.08 -26.91
C VAL A 603 23.56 3.00 -26.98
N GLN A 604 23.94 1.75 -27.20
CA GLN A 604 23.01 0.62 -27.21
C GLN A 604 22.28 0.45 -25.87
N VAL A 605 23.00 0.54 -24.73
CA VAL A 605 22.40 0.47 -23.39
C VAL A 605 21.35 1.56 -23.20
N TYR A 606 21.66 2.82 -23.53
CA TYR A 606 20.69 3.91 -23.39
C TYR A 606 19.49 3.77 -24.33
N ASN A 607 19.69 3.23 -25.54
CA ASN A 607 18.61 2.91 -26.45
C ASN A 607 17.68 1.82 -25.87
N ASP A 608 18.25 0.77 -25.28
CA ASP A 608 17.49 -0.30 -24.62
C ASP A 608 16.67 0.22 -23.44
N ILE A 609 17.30 1.07 -22.60
CA ILE A 609 16.63 1.73 -21.46
C ILE A 609 15.45 2.56 -21.96
N THR A 610 15.65 3.35 -23.02
CA THR A 610 14.61 4.23 -23.58
C THR A 610 13.43 3.42 -24.15
N LYS A 611 13.72 2.33 -24.88
CA LYS A 611 12.67 1.46 -25.45
C LYS A 611 11.83 0.77 -24.36
N LYS A 612 12.44 0.36 -23.24
CA LYS A 612 11.72 -0.23 -22.11
C LYS A 612 10.80 0.80 -21.44
N SER A 613 11.29 2.01 -21.22
CA SER A 613 10.50 3.10 -20.63
C SER A 613 9.27 3.49 -21.48
N GLN A 614 9.32 3.28 -22.80
CA GLN A 614 8.18 3.53 -23.70
C GLN A 614 7.14 2.40 -23.73
N LYS A 615 7.51 1.18 -23.31
CA LYS A 615 6.59 0.03 -23.25
C LYS A 615 5.86 -0.10 -21.91
N GLY A 616 6.34 0.58 -20.87
CA GLY A 616 5.71 0.65 -19.54
C GLY A 616 4.85 1.89 -19.31
N MET A 617 4.68 2.75 -20.33
CA MET A 617 3.61 3.74 -20.44
C MET A 617 2.50 3.15 -21.31
#